data_AF-A0A925FY00-F1
#
_entry.id   AF-A0A925FY00-F1
#
_cell.length_a   1.000
_cell.length_b   1.000
_cell.length_c   1.000
_cell.angle_alpha   90.00
_cell.angle_beta   90.00
_cell.angle_gamma   90.00
#
_symmetry.space_group_name_H-M   'P 1'
#
loop_
_entity.id
_entity.type
_entity.pdbx_description
1 polymer ?
#
loop_
_entity_poly.entity_id
_entity_poly.type
_entity_poly.pdbx_seq_one_letter_code
_entity_poly.pdbx_strand_id
1 'polypeptide(L)'
;PADFVSYALDVPMIFAQRDGIYLDAPTGMKFGDFLDGGCDGVQPIFGDWADHLTTLFTDARLKQHIELRSADCGNLAHTLAVQALWKGLMYERDTLDEALRLAPQLNQADALALREQVARDGLAASHAGVNVLELAREVVRLAADAMQCIAPDEVTYLDTLQQQVIEDGVSPADILLRNWHGSWHGSLSEVIKYLRIA
;
A
#
# COMPACT_ATOMS: atom_id res chain seq x y z
N PRO A 1 17.07 1.31 -9.16
CA PRO A 1 17.49 0.07 -9.86
C PRO A 1 17.29 0.23 -11.36
N ALA A 2 18.16 -0.35 -12.20
CA ALA A 2 18.06 -0.18 -13.67
C ALA A 2 16.71 -0.66 -14.22
N ASP A 3 16.23 -1.80 -13.73
CA ASP A 3 14.94 -2.38 -14.17
C ASP A 3 13.75 -1.47 -13.86
N PHE A 4 13.74 -0.82 -12.69
CA PHE A 4 12.69 0.14 -12.34
C PHE A 4 12.72 1.37 -13.25
N VAL A 5 13.93 1.86 -13.59
CA VAL A 5 14.07 3.01 -14.51
C VAL A 5 13.56 2.62 -15.89
N SER A 6 13.93 1.45 -16.42
CA SER A 6 13.43 0.94 -17.70
C SER A 6 11.90 0.85 -17.71
N TYR A 7 11.31 0.26 -16.66
CA TYR A 7 9.86 0.20 -16.49
C TYR A 7 9.24 1.60 -16.52
N ALA A 8 9.76 2.54 -15.72
CA ALA A 8 9.19 3.87 -15.61
C ALA A 8 9.30 4.67 -16.93
N LEU A 9 10.38 4.49 -17.71
CA LEU A 9 10.51 5.08 -19.04
C LEU A 9 9.45 4.54 -20.02
N ASP A 10 9.02 3.28 -19.85
CA ASP A 10 8.02 2.63 -20.70
C ASP A 10 6.57 2.97 -20.31
N VAL A 11 6.33 3.55 -19.13
CA VAL A 11 4.99 3.97 -18.70
C VAL A 11 4.58 5.23 -19.49
N PRO A 12 3.36 5.27 -20.06
CA PRO A 12 2.83 6.48 -20.69
C PRO A 12 2.80 7.65 -19.70
N MET A 13 3.34 8.80 -20.12
CA MET A 13 3.26 10.03 -19.32
C MET A 13 1.86 10.65 -19.43
N ILE A 14 1.46 11.42 -18.41
CA ILE A 14 0.15 12.10 -18.39
C ILE A 14 0.28 13.55 -18.86
N PHE A 15 1.31 14.26 -18.40
CA PHE A 15 1.50 15.68 -18.67
C PHE A 15 2.96 16.10 -18.56
N ALA A 16 3.28 17.29 -19.09
CA ALA A 16 4.43 18.09 -18.69
C ALA A 16 3.94 19.40 -18.06
N GLN A 17 4.68 19.99 -17.12
CA GLN A 17 4.30 21.27 -16.51
C GLN A 17 5.29 22.37 -16.87
N ARG A 18 4.80 23.50 -17.40
CA ARG A 18 5.62 24.69 -17.69
C ARG A 18 4.93 25.92 -17.11
N ASP A 19 5.66 26.68 -16.28
CA ASP A 19 5.16 27.92 -15.68
C ASP A 19 3.79 27.78 -14.99
N GLY A 20 3.56 26.64 -14.32
CA GLY A 20 2.29 26.32 -13.64
C GLY A 20 1.17 25.83 -14.54
N ILE A 21 1.40 25.73 -15.85
CA ILE A 21 0.45 25.21 -16.84
C ILE A 21 0.74 23.74 -17.09
N TYR A 22 -0.30 22.91 -17.00
CA TYR A 22 -0.25 21.50 -17.39
C TYR A 22 -0.48 21.37 -18.90
N LEU A 23 0.44 20.68 -19.57
CA LEU A 23 0.41 20.39 -20.99
C LEU A 23 0.13 18.90 -21.12
N ASP A 24 -1.02 18.54 -21.69
CA ASP A 24 -1.44 17.15 -21.85
C ASP A 24 -0.46 16.41 -22.77
N ALA A 25 -0.05 15.21 -22.37
CA ALA A 25 0.74 14.35 -23.23
C ALA A 25 -0.15 13.69 -24.30
N PRO A 26 0.36 13.47 -25.53
CA PRO A 26 -0.33 12.63 -26.49
C PRO A 26 -0.64 11.24 -25.90
N THR A 27 -1.82 10.71 -26.21
CA THR A 27 -2.27 9.43 -25.67
C THR A 27 -1.25 8.32 -25.97
N GLY A 28 -0.75 7.67 -24.92
CA GLY A 28 0.20 6.57 -25.03
C GLY A 28 1.66 6.99 -25.22
N MET A 29 1.98 8.29 -25.24
CA MET A 29 3.38 8.75 -25.28
C MET A 29 4.13 8.23 -24.06
N LYS A 30 5.17 7.43 -24.29
CA LYS A 30 6.06 6.96 -23.22
C LYS A 30 6.96 8.09 -22.75
N PHE A 31 7.31 8.09 -21.47
CA PHE A 31 8.26 9.07 -20.95
C PHE A 31 9.63 8.97 -21.62
N GLY A 32 10.09 7.77 -21.97
CA GLY A 32 11.33 7.56 -22.71
C GLY A 32 11.35 8.29 -24.06
N ASP A 33 10.25 8.20 -24.83
CA ASP A 33 10.13 8.89 -26.12
C ASP A 33 10.16 10.42 -25.95
N PHE A 34 9.48 10.93 -24.92
CA PHE A 34 9.52 12.35 -24.56
C PHE A 34 10.91 12.80 -24.10
N LEU A 35 11.63 11.95 -23.35
CA LEU A 35 12.98 12.21 -22.89
C LEU A 35 13.98 12.29 -24.05
N ASP A 36 13.80 11.47 -25.08
CA ASP A 36 14.71 11.40 -26.24
C ASP A 36 14.49 12.54 -27.24
N GLY A 37 13.24 13.00 -27.44
CA GLY A 37 12.90 13.94 -28.54
C GLY A 37 12.03 15.14 -28.17
N GLY A 38 11.48 15.19 -26.96
CA GLY A 38 10.42 16.12 -26.61
C GLY A 38 9.11 15.84 -27.36
N CYS A 39 8.13 16.74 -27.21
CA CYS A 39 6.83 16.67 -27.90
C CYS A 39 6.26 18.06 -28.14
N ASP A 40 5.71 18.34 -29.33
CA ASP A 40 5.01 19.59 -29.64
C ASP A 40 5.75 20.88 -29.22
N GLY A 41 7.07 20.89 -29.39
CA GLY A 41 7.93 22.00 -29.01
C GLY A 41 8.30 22.08 -27.52
N VAL A 42 7.77 21.17 -26.69
CA VAL A 42 8.14 20.99 -25.28
C VAL A 42 9.36 20.07 -25.20
N GLN A 43 10.43 20.56 -24.59
CA GLN A 43 11.65 19.79 -24.32
C GLN A 43 11.63 19.27 -22.88
N PRO A 44 12.14 18.05 -22.62
CA PRO A 44 12.16 17.46 -21.29
C PRO A 44 13.07 18.25 -20.33
N ILE A 45 12.65 18.36 -19.08
CA ILE A 45 13.44 18.89 -17.97
C ILE A 45 13.45 17.88 -16.82
N PHE A 46 14.39 18.02 -15.88
CA PHE A 46 14.49 17.10 -14.73
C PHE A 46 13.20 17.04 -13.89
N GLY A 47 12.46 18.15 -13.80
CA GLY A 47 11.17 18.20 -13.11
C GLY A 47 10.15 17.22 -13.69
N ASP A 48 10.14 17.01 -15.01
CA ASP A 48 9.18 16.11 -15.66
C ASP A 48 9.37 14.66 -15.19
N TRP A 49 10.60 14.24 -14.89
CA TRP A 49 10.86 12.91 -14.34
C TRP A 49 10.27 12.75 -12.94
N ALA A 50 10.43 13.77 -12.08
CA ALA A 50 9.86 13.76 -10.74
C ALA A 50 8.32 13.73 -10.76
N ASP A 51 7.72 14.47 -11.70
CA ASP A 51 6.27 14.50 -11.92
C ASP A 51 5.77 13.17 -12.48
N HIS A 52 6.44 12.63 -13.50
CA HIS A 52 6.12 11.33 -14.10
C HIS A 52 6.16 10.19 -13.08
N LEU A 53 7.19 10.13 -12.23
CA LEU A 53 7.22 9.14 -11.15
C LEU A 53 6.03 9.26 -10.19
N THR A 54 5.37 10.42 -10.10
CA THR A 54 4.16 10.63 -9.28
C THR A 54 2.88 10.11 -9.96
N THR A 55 2.93 9.78 -11.25
CA THR A 55 1.81 9.19 -12.01
C THR A 55 1.88 7.67 -12.14
N LEU A 56 2.94 7.05 -11.63
CA LEU A 56 3.01 5.58 -11.51
C LEU A 56 2.16 5.13 -10.32
N PHE A 57 1.14 4.30 -10.56
CA PHE A 57 0.22 3.83 -9.50
C PHE A 57 0.36 2.33 -9.27
N THR A 58 1.38 1.96 -8.52
CA THR A 58 1.67 0.59 -8.07
C THR A 58 1.39 0.44 -6.56
N ASP A 59 1.36 -0.80 -6.08
CA ASP A 59 1.18 -1.14 -4.65
C ASP A 59 2.33 -0.59 -3.78
N ALA A 60 3.57 -0.64 -4.30
CA ALA A 60 4.74 0.04 -3.76
C ALA A 60 5.38 0.90 -4.86
N ARG A 61 5.75 2.14 -4.53
CA ARG A 61 6.31 3.10 -5.50
C ARG A 61 7.66 3.61 -5.05
N LEU A 62 8.62 3.56 -5.96
CA LEU A 62 9.96 4.08 -5.73
C LEU A 62 10.11 5.49 -6.30
N LYS A 63 10.52 6.42 -5.43
CA LYS A 63 11.03 7.76 -5.75
C LYS A 63 12.40 7.90 -5.09
N GLN A 64 12.70 9.07 -4.51
CA GLN A 64 13.82 9.23 -3.57
C GLN A 64 13.57 8.49 -2.24
N HIS A 65 12.35 7.99 -2.05
CA HIS A 65 11.85 7.19 -0.95
C HIS A 65 10.92 6.09 -1.49
N ILE A 66 10.54 5.13 -0.65
CA ILE A 66 9.55 4.09 -1.00
C ILE A 66 8.20 4.50 -0.40
N GLU A 67 7.15 4.44 -1.20
CA GLU A 67 5.77 4.70 -0.79
C GLU A 67 4.98 3.39 -0.82
N LEU A 68 4.32 3.03 0.28
CA LEU A 68 3.47 1.85 0.40
C LEU A 68 2.02 2.30 0.35
N ARG A 69 1.25 1.76 -0.59
CA ARG A 69 0.06 2.44 -1.13
C ARG A 69 -1.22 1.61 -1.07
N SER A 70 -1.16 0.38 -0.55
CA SER A 70 -2.26 -0.58 -0.60
C SER A 70 -3.19 -0.57 0.62
N ALA A 71 -2.96 0.30 1.61
CA ALA A 71 -3.79 0.36 2.82
C ALA A 71 -4.98 1.30 2.64
N ASP A 72 -6.17 0.82 3.01
CA ASP A 72 -7.37 1.65 3.11
C ASP A 72 -7.22 2.69 4.23
N CYS A 73 -7.87 3.84 4.05
CA CYS A 73 -7.96 4.84 5.10
C CYS A 73 -8.82 4.32 6.26
N GLY A 74 -8.35 4.52 7.49
CA GLY A 74 -9.05 4.14 8.72
C GLY A 74 -9.14 5.29 9.72
N ASN A 75 -9.59 4.99 10.93
CA ASN A 75 -9.51 5.95 12.04
C ASN A 75 -8.04 6.19 12.44
N LEU A 76 -7.81 7.15 13.35
CA LEU A 76 -6.47 7.52 13.80
C LEU A 76 -5.63 6.32 14.28
N ALA A 77 -6.24 5.38 15.01
CA ALA A 77 -5.54 4.20 15.51
C ALA A 77 -5.05 3.30 14.37
N HIS A 78 -5.87 3.04 13.34
CA HIS A 78 -5.45 2.26 12.18
C HIS A 78 -4.37 2.98 11.36
N THR A 79 -4.50 4.30 11.20
CA THR A 79 -3.49 5.11 10.51
C THR A 79 -2.13 5.02 11.19
N LEU A 80 -2.08 5.13 12.53
CA LEU A 80 -0.83 4.97 13.29
C LEU A 80 -0.32 3.54 13.23
N ALA A 81 -1.22 2.54 13.28
CA ALA A 81 -0.85 1.14 13.24
C ALA A 81 -0.18 0.76 11.90
N VAL A 82 -0.68 1.24 10.77
CA VAL A 82 -0.06 1.00 9.46
C VAL A 82 1.35 1.60 9.39
N GLN A 83 1.56 2.79 9.96
CA GLN A 83 2.89 3.41 10.01
C GLN A 83 3.85 2.59 10.89
N ALA A 84 3.40 2.20 12.08
CA ALA A 84 4.18 1.38 13.00
C ALA A 84 4.50 0.00 12.43
N LEU A 85 3.57 -0.61 11.68
CA LEU A 85 3.76 -1.90 11.00
C LEU A 85 4.93 -1.81 10.02
N TRP A 86 4.91 -0.83 9.12
CA TRP A 86 5.98 -0.68 8.13
C TRP A 86 7.31 -0.24 8.75
N LYS A 87 7.28 0.60 9.78
CA LYS A 87 8.48 0.95 10.55
C LYS A 87 9.13 -0.29 11.17
N GLY A 88 8.33 -1.13 11.84
CA GLY A 88 8.79 -2.38 12.44
C GLY A 88 9.40 -3.32 11.41
N LEU A 89 8.76 -3.51 10.26
CA LEU A 89 9.23 -4.44 9.23
C LEU A 89 10.46 -3.97 8.45
N MET A 90 10.69 -2.66 8.31
CA MET A 90 11.65 -2.13 7.33
C MET A 90 12.88 -1.42 7.91
N TYR A 91 12.81 -0.92 9.15
CA TYR A 91 13.85 -0.02 9.68
C TYR A 91 14.99 -0.75 10.40
N GLU A 92 14.83 -2.04 10.67
CA GLU A 92 15.86 -2.91 11.22
C GLU A 92 16.17 -4.02 10.19
N ARG A 93 17.47 -4.32 10.02
CA ARG A 93 17.97 -5.12 8.90
C ARG A 93 17.57 -6.60 9.04
N ASP A 94 17.77 -7.19 10.20
CA ASP A 94 17.51 -8.62 10.39
C ASP A 94 16.00 -8.90 10.31
N THR A 95 15.19 -7.96 10.80
CA THR A 95 13.73 -7.97 10.68
C THR A 95 13.28 -7.85 9.23
N LEU A 96 13.90 -6.95 8.44
CA LEU A 96 13.61 -6.85 7.01
C LEU A 96 13.97 -8.15 6.28
N ASP A 97 15.10 -8.76 6.60
CA ASP A 97 15.52 -10.04 6.00
C ASP A 97 14.56 -11.19 6.38
N GLU A 98 14.02 -11.21 7.60
CA GLU A 98 12.96 -12.15 8.01
C GLU A 98 11.64 -11.85 7.28
N ALA A 99 11.20 -10.60 7.20
CA ALA A 99 9.99 -10.21 6.49
C ALA A 99 10.03 -10.63 5.02
N LEU A 100 11.20 -10.49 4.37
CA LEU A 100 11.44 -10.95 3.01
C LEU A 100 11.41 -12.49 2.88
N ARG A 101 11.81 -13.23 3.92
CA ARG A 101 11.68 -14.70 3.97
C ARG A 101 10.24 -15.16 4.16
N LEU A 102 9.45 -14.42 4.95
CA LEU A 102 8.02 -14.68 5.15
C LEU A 102 7.19 -14.37 3.89
N ALA A 103 7.67 -13.47 3.02
CA ALA A 103 6.96 -13.07 1.82
C ALA A 103 6.68 -14.28 0.89
N PRO A 104 5.40 -14.53 0.52
CA PRO A 104 5.03 -15.64 -0.35
C PRO A 104 5.76 -15.61 -1.69
N GLN A 105 6.36 -16.74 -2.07
CA GLN A 105 7.03 -16.91 -3.36
C GLN A 105 6.02 -17.32 -4.43
N LEU A 106 5.24 -16.35 -4.91
CA LEU A 106 4.18 -16.55 -5.89
C LEU A 106 4.64 -16.17 -7.29
N ASN A 107 4.16 -16.90 -8.30
CA ASN A 107 4.21 -16.42 -9.67
C ASN A 107 3.19 -15.27 -9.86
N GLN A 108 3.27 -14.56 -10.99
CA GLN A 108 2.42 -13.40 -11.26
C GLN A 108 0.92 -13.71 -11.22
N ALA A 109 0.50 -14.86 -11.75
CA ALA A 109 -0.90 -15.24 -11.80
C ALA A 109 -1.45 -15.51 -10.40
N ASP A 110 -0.69 -16.22 -9.57
CA ASP A 110 -1.06 -16.49 -8.18
C ASP A 110 -1.04 -15.25 -7.31
N ALA A 111 -0.08 -14.34 -7.53
CA ALA A 111 -0.05 -13.06 -6.82
C ALA A 111 -1.28 -12.19 -7.14
N LEU A 112 -1.70 -12.14 -8.41
CA LEU A 112 -2.91 -11.41 -8.81
C LEU A 112 -4.16 -12.04 -8.22
N ALA A 113 -4.29 -13.37 -8.29
CA ALA A 113 -5.43 -14.09 -7.74
C ALA A 113 -5.53 -13.94 -6.21
N LEU A 114 -4.40 -14.01 -5.49
CA LEU A 114 -4.39 -13.76 -4.05
C LEU A 114 -4.81 -12.32 -3.74
N ARG A 115 -4.33 -11.33 -4.50
CA ARG A 115 -4.72 -9.92 -4.31
C ARG A 115 -6.22 -9.72 -4.48
N GLU A 116 -6.82 -10.32 -5.51
CA GLU A 116 -8.27 -10.25 -5.75
C GLU A 116 -9.07 -10.91 -4.62
N GLN A 117 -8.59 -12.03 -4.08
CA GLN A 117 -9.23 -12.69 -2.94
C GLN A 117 -9.10 -11.89 -1.65
N VAL A 118 -7.93 -11.31 -1.36
CA VAL A 118 -7.74 -10.41 -0.21
C VAL A 118 -8.71 -9.22 -0.28
N ALA A 119 -8.89 -8.64 -1.47
CA ALA A 119 -9.82 -7.52 -1.65
C ALA A 119 -11.30 -7.91 -1.40
N ARG A 120 -11.65 -9.20 -1.53
CA ARG A 120 -13.03 -9.70 -1.34
C ARG A 120 -13.26 -10.25 0.07
N ASP A 121 -12.35 -11.09 0.52
CA ASP A 121 -12.51 -11.95 1.69
C ASP A 121 -11.61 -11.52 2.87
N GLY A 122 -10.79 -10.48 2.69
CA GLY A 122 -9.93 -9.92 3.73
C GLY A 122 -8.95 -10.95 4.29
N LEU A 123 -8.89 -11.05 5.62
CA LEU A 123 -8.02 -11.99 6.32
C LEU A 123 -8.42 -13.46 6.11
N ALA A 124 -9.67 -13.73 5.71
CA ALA A 124 -10.13 -15.10 5.45
C ALA A 124 -9.66 -15.66 4.10
N ALA A 125 -9.05 -14.82 3.25
CA ALA A 125 -8.55 -15.23 1.94
C ALA A 125 -7.46 -16.32 2.05
N SER A 126 -7.46 -17.23 1.06
CA SER A 126 -6.40 -18.23 0.93
C SER A 126 -6.19 -18.64 -0.52
N HIS A 127 -4.96 -18.57 -1.01
CA HIS A 127 -4.62 -18.91 -2.40
C HIS A 127 -3.19 -19.43 -2.52
N ALA A 128 -2.96 -20.38 -3.42
CA ALA A 128 -1.63 -20.93 -3.71
C ALA A 128 -0.82 -21.34 -2.45
N GLY A 129 -1.50 -21.91 -1.46
CA GLY A 129 -0.89 -22.34 -0.19
C GLY A 129 -0.67 -21.22 0.84
N VAL A 130 -1.02 -19.97 0.51
CA VAL A 130 -0.99 -18.84 1.44
C VAL A 130 -2.31 -18.77 2.19
N ASN A 131 -2.26 -18.78 3.52
CA ASN A 131 -3.36 -18.39 4.39
C ASN A 131 -3.10 -16.96 4.88
N VAL A 132 -3.98 -16.02 4.53
CA VAL A 132 -3.73 -14.58 4.76
C VAL A 132 -3.79 -14.23 6.24
N LEU A 133 -4.70 -14.82 7.02
CA LEU A 133 -4.77 -14.58 8.47
C LEU A 133 -3.49 -15.06 9.16
N GLU A 134 -3.00 -16.26 8.85
CA GLU A 134 -1.77 -16.77 9.46
C GLU A 134 -0.54 -15.94 9.07
N LEU A 135 -0.42 -15.56 7.79
CA LEU A 135 0.63 -14.66 7.34
C LEU A 135 0.54 -13.29 8.05
N ALA A 136 -0.65 -12.70 8.14
CA ALA A 136 -0.85 -11.43 8.81
C ALA A 136 -0.48 -11.49 10.30
N ARG A 137 -0.75 -12.63 10.96
CA ARG A 137 -0.34 -12.86 12.34
C ARG A 137 1.17 -12.88 12.52
N GLU A 138 1.87 -13.57 11.64
CA GLU A 138 3.35 -13.60 11.65
C GLU A 138 3.94 -12.21 11.39
N VAL A 139 3.41 -11.50 10.40
CA VAL A 139 3.85 -10.15 10.03
C VAL A 139 3.63 -9.15 11.18
N VAL A 140 2.47 -9.17 11.83
CA VAL A 140 2.18 -8.26 12.97
C VAL A 140 3.07 -8.56 14.17
N ARG A 141 3.33 -9.84 14.48
CA ARG A 141 4.25 -10.23 15.57
C ARG A 141 5.67 -9.77 15.27
N LEU A 142 6.17 -10.03 14.06
CA LEU A 142 7.50 -9.62 13.64
C LEU A 142 7.70 -8.11 13.76
N ALA A 143 6.73 -7.32 13.29
CA ALA A 143 6.77 -5.87 13.41
C ALA A 143 6.75 -5.40 14.87
N ALA A 144 5.93 -6.02 15.72
CA ALA A 144 5.83 -5.67 17.13
C ALA A 144 7.14 -5.96 17.89
N ASP A 145 7.76 -7.11 17.64
CA ASP A 145 9.04 -7.50 18.24
C ASP A 145 10.15 -6.51 17.87
N ALA A 146 10.24 -6.13 16.59
CA ALA A 146 11.22 -5.16 16.11
C ALA A 146 10.99 -3.76 16.70
N MET A 147 9.72 -3.33 16.81
CA MET A 147 9.38 -2.01 17.37
C MET A 147 9.83 -1.86 18.83
N GLN A 148 9.92 -2.94 19.61
CA GLN A 148 10.46 -2.91 20.98
C GLN A 148 11.92 -2.43 21.03
N CYS A 149 12.68 -2.60 19.95
CA CYS A 149 14.05 -2.14 19.85
C CYS A 149 14.17 -0.82 19.09
N ILE A 150 13.41 -0.65 18.00
CA ILE A 150 13.50 0.52 17.11
C ILE A 150 12.89 1.77 17.76
N ALA A 151 11.71 1.63 18.37
CA ALA A 151 10.94 2.74 18.94
C ALA A 151 9.98 2.22 20.03
N PRO A 152 10.48 1.91 21.24
CA PRO A 152 9.69 1.33 22.32
C PRO A 152 8.42 2.13 22.65
N ASP A 153 8.51 3.46 22.60
CA ASP A 153 7.41 4.38 22.91
C ASP A 153 6.30 4.37 21.84
N GLU A 154 6.55 3.77 20.68
CA GLU A 154 5.60 3.70 19.55
C GLU A 154 5.02 2.29 19.34
N VAL A 155 5.47 1.28 20.10
CA VAL A 155 4.97 -0.11 20.00
C VAL A 155 3.45 -0.18 20.15
N THR A 156 2.88 0.62 21.05
CA THR A 156 1.45 0.63 21.36
C THR A 156 0.57 1.06 20.18
N TYR A 157 1.15 1.69 19.15
CA TYR A 157 0.41 1.94 17.91
C TYR A 157 0.01 0.64 17.19
N LEU A 158 0.67 -0.48 17.46
CA LEU A 158 0.30 -1.78 16.92
C LEU A 158 -0.84 -2.47 17.70
N ASP A 159 -1.26 -1.96 18.86
CA ASP A 159 -2.28 -2.60 19.71
C ASP A 159 -3.59 -2.88 18.94
N THR A 160 -3.97 -1.97 18.04
CA THR A 160 -5.17 -2.16 17.19
C THR A 160 -5.02 -3.36 16.26
N LEU A 161 -3.85 -3.56 15.64
CA LEU A 161 -3.59 -4.71 14.79
C LEU A 161 -3.40 -5.98 15.61
N GLN A 162 -2.79 -5.90 16.80
CA GLN A 162 -2.67 -7.04 17.69
C GLN A 162 -4.06 -7.58 18.08
N GLN A 163 -4.95 -6.70 18.54
CA GLN A 163 -6.31 -7.10 18.88
C GLN A 163 -7.05 -7.67 17.67
N GLN A 164 -7.10 -6.94 16.56
CA GLN A 164 -7.93 -7.33 15.41
C GLN A 164 -7.38 -8.55 14.66
N VAL A 165 -6.07 -8.62 14.43
CA VAL A 165 -5.46 -9.67 13.59
C VAL A 165 -5.07 -10.89 14.42
N ILE A 166 -4.44 -10.70 15.58
CA ILE A 166 -3.95 -11.82 16.40
C ILE A 166 -5.10 -12.48 17.14
N GLU A 167 -5.80 -11.70 17.97
CA GLU A 167 -6.83 -12.22 18.86
C GLU A 167 -8.14 -12.52 18.12
N ASP A 168 -8.66 -11.54 17.38
CA ASP A 168 -10.02 -11.64 16.81
C ASP A 168 -10.06 -12.28 15.41
N GLY A 169 -8.98 -12.15 14.64
CA GLY A 169 -8.88 -12.61 13.26
C GLY A 169 -9.85 -11.90 12.31
N VAL A 170 -10.02 -10.58 12.47
CA VAL A 170 -10.97 -9.76 11.71
C VAL A 170 -10.32 -8.50 11.15
N SER A 171 -10.83 -8.04 10.02
CA SER A 171 -10.53 -6.74 9.44
C SER A 171 -11.54 -5.68 9.87
N PRO A 172 -11.26 -4.38 9.65
CA PRO A 172 -12.25 -3.32 9.84
C PRO A 172 -13.53 -3.54 9.02
N ALA A 173 -13.42 -4.13 7.83
CA ALA A 173 -14.57 -4.45 6.98
C ALA A 173 -15.46 -5.52 7.63
N ASP A 174 -14.90 -6.53 8.28
CA ASP A 174 -15.66 -7.55 8.99
C ASP A 174 -16.47 -6.95 10.14
N ILE A 175 -15.88 -5.99 10.88
CA ILE A 175 -16.56 -5.28 11.97
C ILE A 175 -17.75 -4.48 11.41
N LEU A 176 -17.55 -3.76 10.30
CA LEU A 176 -18.61 -3.02 9.62
C LEU A 176 -19.75 -3.94 9.17
N LEU A 177 -19.42 -5.06 8.52
CA LEU A 177 -20.41 -6.02 8.04
C LEU A 177 -21.20 -6.67 9.18
N ARG A 178 -20.52 -7.05 10.27
CA ARG A 178 -21.18 -7.59 11.48
C ARG A 178 -22.18 -6.60 12.07
N ASN A 179 -21.78 -5.33 12.21
CA ASN A 179 -22.68 -4.30 12.73
C ASN A 179 -23.83 -3.99 11.76
N TRP A 180 -23.53 -3.90 10.46
CA TRP A 180 -24.51 -3.69 9.40
C TRP A 180 -25.62 -4.74 9.42
N HIS A 181 -25.24 -6.03 9.45
CA HIS A 181 -26.20 -7.14 9.50
C HIS A 181 -26.81 -7.36 10.90
N GLY A 182 -26.17 -6.84 11.94
CA GLY A 182 -26.60 -6.95 13.33
C GLY A 182 -27.28 -5.69 13.83
N SER A 183 -26.65 -5.03 14.80
CA SER A 183 -27.23 -3.93 15.59
C SER A 183 -27.69 -2.72 14.77
N TRP A 184 -27.10 -2.48 13.59
CA TRP A 184 -27.47 -1.36 12.73
C TRP A 184 -28.64 -1.67 11.79
N HIS A 185 -29.04 -2.94 11.65
CA HIS A 185 -30.18 -3.35 10.82
C HIS A 185 -30.17 -2.76 9.40
N GLY A 186 -28.99 -2.72 8.75
CA GLY A 186 -28.82 -2.15 7.42
C GLY A 186 -28.87 -0.62 7.34
N SER A 187 -28.64 0.08 8.46
CA SER A 187 -28.67 1.55 8.50
C SER A 187 -27.37 2.18 7.99
N LEU A 188 -27.43 2.82 6.82
CA LEU A 188 -26.32 3.61 6.28
C LEU A 188 -25.95 4.80 7.18
N SER A 189 -26.92 5.37 7.89
CA SER A 189 -26.69 6.47 8.84
C SER A 189 -25.77 6.03 9.99
N GLU A 190 -25.90 4.80 10.48
CA GLU A 190 -25.00 4.27 11.51
C GLU A 190 -23.60 4.00 10.96
N VAL A 191 -23.47 3.53 9.71
CA VAL A 191 -22.17 3.38 9.05
C VAL A 191 -21.44 4.72 8.95
N ILE A 192 -22.12 5.76 8.46
CA ILE A 192 -21.54 7.11 8.33
C ILE A 192 -21.13 7.66 9.70
N LYS A 193 -21.97 7.45 10.71
CA LYS A 193 -21.69 7.88 12.08
C LYS A 193 -20.47 7.15 12.67
N TYR A 194 -20.35 5.85 12.42
CA TYR A 194 -19.23 5.03 12.88
C TYR A 194 -17.91 5.40 12.19
N LEU A 195 -17.95 5.68 10.87
CA LEU A 195 -16.79 6.04 10.07
C LEU A 195 -16.41 7.52 10.17
N ARG A 196 -17.20 8.34 10.87
CA ARG A 196 -16.91 9.76 11.02
C ARG A 196 -15.64 9.95 11.85
N ILE A 197 -14.58 10.39 11.19
CA ILE A 197 -13.40 10.95 11.84
C ILE A 197 -13.77 12.38 12.26
N ALA A 198 -13.57 12.69 13.55
CA ALA A 198 -14.04 13.92 14.22
C ALA A 198 -13.77 15.21 13.42
#